data_AF-A0A7C4ABC0-F1
#
_entry.id   AF-A0A7C4ABC0-F1
#
_cell.length_a   1.000
_cell.length_b   1.000
_cell.length_c   1.000
_cell.angle_alpha   90.00
_cell.angle_beta   90.00
_cell.angle_gamma   90.00
#
_symmetry.space_group_name_H-M   'P 1'
#
loop_
_entity.id
_entity.type
_entity.pdbx_description
1 polymer ?
#
loop_
_entity_poly.entity_id
_entity_poly.type
_entity_poly.pdbx_seq_one_letter_code
_entity_poly.pdbx_strand_id
1 'polypeptide(L)'
;MSAPGSLDSRILIRTYLRSYFVGAAFSNRGLQTIGLALAMEPGLAALYPDPQDRAKAWQRYTTIYNTHPFWTPFLVGVFLALESRIA
;
A
#
# COMPACT_ATOMS: atom_id res chain seq x y z
N MET A 1 -20.20 5.40 11.92
CA MET A 1 -20.41 4.18 11.12
C MET A 1 -19.68 4.38 9.81
N SER A 2 -18.53 3.75 9.65
CA SER A 2 -17.69 3.92 8.46
C SER A 2 -18.21 2.97 7.36
N ALA A 3 -18.27 3.45 6.11
CA ALA A 3 -18.87 2.75 4.97
C ALA A 3 -18.25 1.36 4.71
N PRO A 4 -18.94 0.42 4.04
CA PRO A 4 -18.33 -0.83 3.59
C PRO A 4 -17.06 -0.52 2.76
N GLY A 5 -15.92 -1.11 3.13
CA GLY A 5 -14.60 -0.82 2.54
C GLY A 5 -13.79 0.29 3.23
N SER A 6 -14.29 0.91 4.29
CA SER A 6 -13.56 1.96 5.00
C SER A 6 -12.47 1.40 5.93
N LEU A 7 -11.23 1.83 5.68
CA LEU A 7 -10.09 1.52 6.54
C LEU A 7 -10.16 2.28 7.86
N ASP A 8 -9.83 1.61 8.96
CA ASP A 8 -9.71 2.25 10.27
C ASP A 8 -8.58 3.30 10.26
N SER A 9 -8.79 4.40 11.01
CA SER A 9 -7.83 5.51 11.09
C SER A 9 -6.46 5.06 11.61
N ARG A 10 -6.41 4.04 12.49
CA ARG A 10 -5.14 3.48 12.97
C ARG A 10 -4.33 2.84 11.85
N ILE A 11 -5.02 2.16 10.91
CA ILE A 11 -4.39 1.53 9.75
C ILE A 11 -3.87 2.60 8.81
N LEU A 12 -4.67 3.63 8.53
CA LEU A 12 -4.26 4.75 7.69
C LEU A 12 -3.03 5.48 8.26
N ILE A 13 -2.98 5.73 9.57
CA ILE A 13 -1.82 6.33 10.24
C ILE A 13 -0.59 5.40 10.12
N ARG A 14 -0.76 4.09 10.34
CA ARG A 14 0.34 3.13 10.22
C ARG A 14 0.92 3.09 8.81
N THR A 15 0.06 3.07 7.80
CA THR A 15 0.43 3.09 6.38
C THR A 15 1.13 4.42 6.01
N TYR A 16 0.60 5.55 6.48
CA TYR A 16 1.21 6.87 6.31
C TYR A 16 2.61 6.94 6.90
N LEU A 17 2.80 6.51 8.15
CA LEU A 17 4.12 6.50 8.79
C LEU A 17 5.11 5.59 8.07
N ARG A 18 4.66 4.42 7.60
CA ARG A 18 5.51 3.50 6.83
C ARG A 18 5.93 4.05 5.46
N SER A 19 5.14 4.94 4.86
CA SER A 19 5.47 5.55 3.56
C SER A 19 6.76 6.40 3.59
N TYR A 20 7.14 6.93 4.75
CA TYR A 20 8.41 7.67 4.91
C TYR A 20 9.65 6.78 4.77
N PHE A 21 9.51 5.46 4.91
CA PHE A 21 10.59 4.50 4.75
C PHE A 21 10.67 3.91 3.34
N VAL A 22 9.98 4.51 2.36
CA VAL A 22 9.93 4.00 0.97
C VAL A 22 11.32 3.87 0.32
N GLY A 23 12.25 4.76 0.68
CA GLY A 23 13.63 4.75 0.17
C GLY A 23 14.57 3.80 0.92
N ALA A 24 14.15 3.18 2.03
CA ALA A 24 15.03 2.36 2.88
C ALA A 24 15.45 1.04 2.22
N ALA A 25 14.67 0.56 1.24
CA ALA A 25 14.90 -0.71 0.55
C ALA A 25 14.90 -0.52 -0.97
N PHE A 26 15.82 0.32 -1.46
CA PHE A 26 15.98 0.56 -2.90
C PHE A 26 16.72 -0.59 -3.58
N SER A 27 16.23 -1.04 -4.74
CA SER A 27 16.87 -2.10 -5.54
C SER A 27 16.99 -1.70 -7.01
N ASN A 28 18.00 -2.21 -7.73
CA ASN A 28 18.16 -1.89 -9.15
C ASN A 28 17.09 -2.54 -10.05
N ARG A 29 16.37 -3.55 -9.56
CA ARG A 29 15.31 -4.25 -10.31
C ARG A 29 13.92 -3.67 -10.08
N GLY A 30 13.59 -3.33 -8.83
CA GLY A 30 12.27 -2.83 -8.45
C GLY A 30 12.26 -1.37 -7.98
N LEU A 31 13.42 -0.71 -7.89
CA LEU A 31 13.56 0.65 -7.36
C LEU A 31 12.94 0.73 -5.96
N GLN A 32 11.81 1.42 -5.80
CA GLN A 32 11.13 1.64 -4.52
C GLN A 32 10.02 0.62 -4.20
N THR A 33 9.82 -0.43 -5.02
CA THR A 33 8.72 -1.39 -4.85
C THR A 33 8.66 -2.05 -3.47
N ILE A 34 9.81 -2.40 -2.87
CA ILE A 34 9.84 -3.01 -1.53
C ILE A 34 9.35 -2.01 -0.46
N GLY A 35 9.75 -0.76 -0.59
CA GLY A 35 9.28 0.32 0.29
C GLY A 35 7.78 0.60 0.13
N LEU A 36 7.27 0.56 -1.11
CA LEU A 36 5.83 0.65 -1.37
C LEU A 36 5.08 -0.52 -0.72
N ALA A 37 5.61 -1.74 -0.84
CA ALA A 37 4.99 -2.92 -0.24
C ALA A 37 4.91 -2.80 1.30
N LEU A 38 5.98 -2.32 1.95
CA LEU A 38 5.96 -2.05 3.39
C LEU A 38 4.85 -1.06 3.77
N ALA A 39 4.71 0.03 3.01
CA ALA A 39 3.72 1.06 3.26
C ALA A 39 2.28 0.52 3.10
N MET A 40 2.01 -0.21 2.02
CA MET A 40 0.68 -0.69 1.66
C MET A 40 0.19 -1.89 2.49
N GLU A 41 1.10 -2.69 3.06
CA GLU A 41 0.78 -3.96 3.73
C GLU A 41 -0.34 -3.89 4.80
N PRO A 42 -0.37 -2.92 5.74
CA PRO A 42 -1.43 -2.85 6.74
C PRO A 42 -2.81 -2.61 6.12
N GLY A 43 -2.87 -1.80 5.06
CA GLY A 43 -4.11 -1.49 4.35
C GLY A 43 -4.60 -2.69 3.54
N LEU A 44 -3.72 -3.32 2.75
CA LEU A 44 -4.08 -4.52 1.99
C LEU A 44 -4.50 -5.67 2.91
N ALA A 45 -3.83 -5.86 4.05
CA ALA A 45 -4.17 -6.92 4.99
C ALA A 45 -5.57 -6.74 5.61
N ALA A 46 -6.03 -5.50 5.74
CA ALA A 46 -7.36 -5.20 6.26
C ALA A 46 -8.46 -5.26 5.19
N LEU A 47 -8.14 -4.89 3.94
CA LEU A 47 -9.07 -5.01 2.82
C LEU A 47 -9.25 -6.46 2.35
N TYR A 48 -8.19 -7.28 2.43
CA TYR A 48 -8.19 -8.68 2.00
C TYR A 48 -7.76 -9.62 3.13
N PRO A 49 -8.72 -10.03 4.00
CA PRO A 49 -8.43 -10.99 5.08
C PRO A 49 -8.02 -12.38 4.56
N ASP A 50 -8.56 -12.80 3.41
CA ASP A 50 -8.15 -14.04 2.75
C ASP A 50 -6.76 -13.89 2.11
N PRO A 51 -5.77 -14.72 2.50
CA PRO A 51 -4.44 -14.73 1.90
C PRO A 51 -4.45 -14.88 0.38
N GLN A 52 -5.40 -15.61 -0.21
CA GLN A 52 -5.46 -15.83 -1.66
C GLN A 52 -5.82 -14.55 -2.40
N ASP A 53 -6.82 -13.81 -1.91
CA ASP A 53 -7.23 -12.55 -2.52
C ASP A 53 -6.20 -11.45 -2.28
N ARG A 54 -5.55 -11.46 -1.11
CA ARG A 54 -4.41 -10.58 -0.85
C ARG A 54 -3.24 -10.85 -1.79
N ALA A 55 -2.96 -12.11 -2.11
CA ALA A 55 -1.93 -12.48 -3.08
C ALA A 55 -2.28 -11.96 -4.48
N LYS A 56 -3.54 -12.06 -4.90
CA LYS A 56 -4.02 -11.47 -6.17
C LYS A 56 -3.86 -9.94 -6.18
N ALA A 57 -4.13 -9.28 -5.05
CA ALA A 57 -3.95 -7.84 -4.92
C ALA A 57 -2.48 -7.42 -5.04
N TRP A 58 -1.56 -8.16 -4.41
CA TRP A 58 -0.12 -7.89 -4.51
C TRP A 58 0.42 -7.98 -5.93
N GLN A 59 -0.16 -8.82 -6.81
CA GLN A 59 0.28 -8.91 -8.21
C GLN A 59 0.15 -7.58 -8.97
N ARG A 60 -0.69 -6.64 -8.52
CA ARG A 60 -0.79 -5.29 -9.11
C ARG A 60 0.38 -4.38 -8.76
N TYR A 61 1.11 -4.69 -7.68
CA TYR A 61 2.16 -3.84 -7.10
C TYR A 61 3.55 -4.50 -7.12
N THR A 62 3.71 -5.67 -7.73
CA THR A 62 5.00 -6.39 -7.85
C THR A 62 5.92 -5.84 -8.92
N THR A 63 5.43 -4.95 -9.79
CA THR A 63 6.22 -4.31 -10.86
C THR A 63 7.03 -3.13 -10.32
N ILE A 64 7.70 -2.40 -11.21
CA ILE A 64 8.55 -1.26 -10.86
C ILE A 64 7.69 -0.13 -10.31
N TYR A 65 8.05 0.34 -9.11
CA TYR A 65 7.56 1.59 -8.54
C TYR A 65 8.72 2.55 -8.35
N ASN A 66 8.62 3.72 -8.96
CA ASN A 66 9.59 4.80 -8.79
C ASN A 66 8.90 6.15 -8.89
N THR A 67 9.00 6.93 -7.82
CA THR A 67 8.51 8.30 -7.76
C THR A 67 9.38 9.13 -6.85
N HIS A 68 9.19 10.45 -6.87
CA HIS A 68 9.79 11.29 -5.85
C HIS A 68 9.18 10.94 -4.48
N PRO A 69 9.97 10.59 -3.45
CA PRO A 69 9.46 10.07 -2.16
C PRO A 69 8.40 10.95 -1.50
N PHE A 70 8.44 12.26 -1.74
CA PHE A 70 7.41 13.22 -1.31
C PHE A 70 5.98 12.81 -1.70
N TRP A 71 5.79 12.18 -2.88
CA TRP A 71 4.47 11.78 -3.37
C TRP A 71 4.00 10.43 -2.82
N THR A 72 4.89 9.64 -2.22
CA THR A 72 4.54 8.29 -1.76
C THR A 72 3.38 8.27 -0.77
N PRO A 73 3.30 9.14 0.26
CA PRO A 73 2.16 9.14 1.19
C PRO A 73 0.82 9.36 0.47
N PHE A 74 0.78 10.28 -0.49
CA PHE A 74 -0.41 10.57 -1.28
C PHE A 74 -0.80 9.39 -2.18
N LEU A 75 0.15 8.83 -2.92
CA LEU A 75 -0.08 7.71 -3.84
C LEU A 75 -0.54 6.45 -3.10
N VAL A 76 0.05 6.16 -1.94
CA VAL A 76 -0.38 5.07 -1.06
C VAL A 76 -1.85 5.24 -0.65
N GLY A 77 -2.27 6.46 -0.31
CA GLY A 77 -3.68 6.76 -0.02
C GLY A 77 -4.60 6.52 -1.22
N VAL A 78 -4.19 6.97 -2.41
CA VAL A 78 -4.93 6.74 -3.67
C VAL A 78 -5.04 5.25 -3.97
N PHE A 79 -3.95 4.50 -3.85
CA PHE A 79 -3.94 3.06 -4.09
C PHE A 79 -4.88 2.33 -3.14
N LEU A 80 -4.83 2.62 -1.84
CA LEU A 80 -5.76 2.00 -0.87
C LEU A 80 -7.22 2.37 -1.13
N ALA A 81 -7.50 3.60 -1.58
CA ALA A 81 -8.85 4.02 -1.95
C ALA A 81 -9.37 3.34 -3.24
N LEU A 82 -8.47 2.96 -4.15
CA LEU A 82 -8.81 2.14 -5.32
C LEU A 82 -9.06 0.70 -4.90
N GLU A 83 -8.16 0.12 -4.10
CA GLU A 83 -8.28 -1.25 -3.58
C GLU A 83 -9.56 -1.44 -2.76
N SER A 84 -9.96 -0.45 -1.95
CA SER A 84 -11.21 -0.51 -1.19
C SER A 84 -12.48 -0.53 -2.04
N ARG A 85 -12.39 -0.16 -3.33
CA ARG A 85 -13.50 -0.23 -4.30
C ARG A 85 -13.47 -1.53 -5.11
N ILE A 86 -12.34 -2.24 -5.10
CA ILE A 86 -12.13 -3.51 -5.80
C ILE A 86 -12.43 -4.69 -4.86
N ALA A 87 -12.04 -4.57 -3.58
CA ALA A 87 -12.32 -5.53 -2.51
C ALA A 87 -13.83 -5.63 -2.25
#